data_AF-A0A9W6KUZ1-F1
#
_entry.id   AF-A0A9W6KUZ1-F1
#
_cell.length_a   1.000
_cell.length_b   1.000
_cell.length_c   1.000
_cell.angle_alpha   90.00
_cell.angle_beta   90.00
_cell.angle_gamma   90.00
#
_symmetry.space_group_name_H-M   'P 1'
#
loop_
_entity.id
_entity.type
_entity.pdbx_description
1 polymer ?
#
loop_
_entity_poly.entity_id
_entity_poly.type
_entity_poly.pdbx_seq_one_letter_code
_entity_poly.pdbx_strand_id
1 'polypeptide(L)'
;MAVAPYLTPDRTAADAALDRLMAAVRPHAAGTSFLTLLTDPARTRTAFTPANWTRLTEVKRAWDPDRVFRLGHSIPPAGKASS
;
A
#
# COMPACT_ATOMS: atom_id res chain seq x y z
N MET A 1 5.46 -17.12 34.70
CA MET A 1 4.55 -16.16 34.05
C MET A 1 4.20 -16.73 32.67
N ALA A 2 2.96 -17.19 32.48
CA ALA A 2 2.51 -17.71 31.18
C ALA A 2 1.97 -16.53 30.35
N VAL A 3 2.61 -16.24 29.22
CA VAL A 3 2.04 -15.36 28.20
C VAL A 3 0.92 -16.16 27.55
N ALA A 4 -0.33 -15.70 27.71
CA ALA A 4 -1.47 -16.35 27.08
C ALA A 4 -1.20 -16.51 25.57
N PRO A 5 -1.47 -17.69 24.97
CA PRO A 5 -1.28 -17.86 23.53
C PRO A 5 -2.12 -16.80 22.84
N TYR A 6 -1.48 -16.03 21.96
CA TYR A 6 -2.14 -15.01 21.16
C TYR A 6 -3.41 -15.64 20.59
N LEU A 7 -4.58 -15.07 20.94
CA LEU A 7 -5.84 -15.48 20.36
C LEU A 7 -5.63 -15.48 18.84
N THR A 8 -5.81 -16.63 18.20
CA THR A 8 -5.96 -16.70 16.75
C THR A 8 -7.45 -16.55 16.49
N PRO A 9 -7.98 -15.31 16.33
CA PRO A 9 -9.34 -15.14 15.88
C PRO A 9 -9.51 -15.83 14.53
N ASP A 10 -10.72 -16.31 14.27
CA ASP A 10 -11.11 -16.69 12.91
C ASP A 10 -10.82 -15.49 11.99
N ARG A 11 -9.87 -15.69 11.08
CA ARG A 11 -9.40 -14.64 10.18
C ARG A 11 -10.53 -14.10 9.33
N THR A 12 -11.48 -14.95 8.92
CA THR A 12 -12.64 -14.52 8.13
C THR A 12 -13.54 -13.60 8.94
N ALA A 13 -13.78 -13.92 10.22
CA ALA A 13 -14.55 -13.05 11.11
C ALA A 13 -13.82 -11.72 11.38
N ALA A 14 -12.49 -11.76 11.53
CA ALA A 14 -11.66 -10.58 11.74
C ALA A 14 -11.66 -9.66 10.51
N ASP A 15 -11.46 -10.20 9.31
CA ASP A 15 -11.49 -9.46 8.04
C ASP A 15 -12.87 -8.80 7.83
N ALA A 16 -13.95 -9.54 8.06
CA ALA A 16 -15.31 -8.98 7.97
C ALA A 16 -15.59 -7.86 8.99
N ALA A 17 -15.03 -7.96 10.20
CA ALA A 17 -15.14 -6.89 11.19
C ALA A 17 -14.34 -5.64 10.78
N LEU A 18 -13.14 -5.83 10.22
CA LEU A 18 -12.30 -4.75 9.72
C LEU A 18 -12.96 -4.03 8.54
N ASP A 19 -13.54 -4.76 7.59
CA ASP A 19 -14.24 -4.18 6.43
C ASP A 19 -15.41 -3.29 6.87
N ARG A 20 -16.21 -3.76 7.86
CA ARG A 20 -17.30 -2.96 8.44
C ARG A 20 -16.79 -1.70 9.10
N LEU A 21 -15.72 -1.80 9.89
CA LEU A 21 -15.10 -0.64 10.54
C LEU A 21 -14.63 0.37 9.48
N MET A 22 -13.87 -0.09 8.47
CA MET A 22 -13.35 0.75 7.41
C MET A 22 -14.46 1.45 6.61
N ALA A 23 -15.59 0.76 6.36
CA ALA A 23 -16.75 1.38 5.72
C ALA A 23 -17.35 2.51 6.56
N ALA A 24 -17.42 2.34 7.88
CA ALA A 24 -17.99 3.34 8.80
C ALA A 24 -17.12 4.59 8.96
N VAL A 25 -15.77 4.45 9.01
CA VAL A 25 -14.88 5.62 9.11
C VAL A 25 -14.59 6.33 7.78
N ARG A 26 -14.91 5.71 6.64
CA ARG A 26 -14.61 6.26 5.30
C ARG A 26 -15.08 7.70 5.05
N PRO A 27 -16.28 8.15 5.50
CA PRO A 27 -16.71 9.54 5.33
C PRO A 27 -15.84 10.57 6.06
N HIS A 28 -15.10 10.15 7.08
CA HIS A 28 -14.21 10.99 7.88
C HIS A 28 -12.73 10.87 7.47
N ALA A 29 -12.43 10.05 6.46
CA ALA A 29 -11.05 9.85 6.03
C ALA A 29 -10.51 11.08 5.29
N ALA A 30 -9.27 11.48 5.60
CA ALA A 30 -8.59 12.60 4.94
C ALA A 30 -8.18 12.32 3.47
N GLY A 31 -8.60 11.19 2.89
CA GLY A 31 -8.29 10.80 1.51
C GLY A 31 -6.84 10.34 1.27
N THR A 32 -5.98 10.38 2.29
CA THR A 32 -4.59 9.93 2.21
C THR A 32 -4.44 8.52 2.76
N SER A 33 -3.62 7.69 2.11
CA SER A 33 -3.25 6.36 2.60
C SER A 33 -1.81 6.40 3.13
N PHE A 34 -1.58 5.91 4.35
CA PHE A 34 -0.23 5.65 4.82
C PHE A 34 0.25 4.33 4.23
N LEU A 35 1.36 4.39 3.49
CA LEU A 35 1.93 3.22 2.80
C LEU A 35 2.10 2.02 3.74
N THR A 36 2.60 2.25 4.96
CA THR A 36 2.86 1.21 5.97
C THR A 36 1.59 0.54 6.51
N LEU A 37 0.42 1.20 6.39
CA LEU A 37 -0.87 0.66 6.83
C LEU A 37 -1.68 0.07 5.68
N LEU A 38 -1.15 0.10 4.46
CA LEU A 38 -1.83 -0.40 3.29
C LEU A 38 -1.63 -1.92 3.21
N THR A 39 -2.69 -2.68 3.36
CA THR A 39 -2.63 -4.15 3.29
C THR A 39 -2.66 -4.69 1.87
N ASP A 40 -3.15 -3.89 0.92
CA ASP A 40 -3.27 -4.23 -0.49
C ASP A 40 -2.20 -3.51 -1.34
N PRO A 41 -1.17 -4.23 -1.85
CA PRO A 41 -0.16 -3.66 -2.73
C PRO A 41 -0.70 -3.09 -4.04
N ALA A 42 -1.84 -3.54 -4.55
CA ALA A 42 -2.43 -3.00 -5.78
C ALA A 42 -2.84 -1.52 -5.60
N ARG A 43 -3.04 -1.08 -4.36
CA ARG A 43 -3.43 0.30 -4.01
C ARG A 43 -2.26 1.23 -3.76
N THR A 44 -1.01 0.78 -3.96
CA THR A 44 0.21 1.57 -3.67
C THR A 44 0.16 3.01 -4.21
N ARG A 45 -0.45 3.22 -5.39
CA ARG A 45 -0.62 4.55 -6.01
C ARG A 45 -1.38 5.54 -5.14
N THR A 46 -2.34 5.09 -4.32
CA THR A 46 -3.20 5.96 -3.51
C THR A 46 -2.48 6.55 -2.29
N ALA A 47 -1.30 6.01 -1.94
CA ALA A 47 -0.47 6.54 -0.87
C ALA A 47 0.31 7.80 -1.28
N PHE A 48 0.33 8.15 -2.56
CA PHE A 48 1.12 9.24 -3.09
C PHE A 48 0.26 10.27 -3.82
N THR A 49 0.62 11.54 -3.67
CA THR A 49 0.12 12.59 -4.55
C THR A 49 0.56 12.32 -6.00
N PRO A 50 -0.12 12.87 -7.02
CA PRO A 50 0.31 12.73 -8.41
C PRO A 50 1.76 13.19 -8.64
N ALA A 51 2.17 14.31 -8.06
CA ALA A 51 3.53 14.83 -8.18
C ALA A 51 4.58 13.88 -7.57
N ASN A 52 4.32 13.37 -6.36
CA ASN A 52 5.24 12.44 -5.70
C ASN A 52 5.33 11.11 -6.45
N TRP A 53 4.21 10.61 -6.98
CA TRP A 53 4.20 9.41 -7.80
C TRP A 53 5.11 9.55 -9.02
N THR A 54 4.94 10.62 -9.80
CA THR A 54 5.79 10.89 -10.97
C THR A 54 7.26 10.99 -10.58
N ARG A 55 7.58 11.70 -9.50
CA ARG A 55 8.97 11.83 -9.06
C ARG A 55 9.58 10.48 -8.67
N LEU A 56 8.80 9.61 -8.01
CA LEU A 56 9.27 8.30 -7.58
C LEU A 56 9.46 7.34 -8.75
N THR A 57 8.61 7.39 -9.79
CA THR A 57 8.81 6.55 -11.00
C THR A 57 10.08 6.98 -11.77
N GLU A 58 10.43 8.26 -11.77
CA GLU A 58 11.70 8.77 -12.31
C GLU A 58 12.91 8.30 -11.51
N VAL A 59 12.86 8.41 -10.17
CA VAL A 59 13.92 7.92 -9.28
C VAL A 59 14.10 6.41 -9.47
N LYS A 60 13.01 5.66 -9.57
CA LYS A 60 13.04 4.23 -9.86
C LYS A 60 13.67 3.94 -11.21
N ARG A 61 13.39 4.73 -12.25
CA ARG A 61 14.04 4.59 -13.56
C ARG A 61 15.55 4.81 -13.50
N ALA A 62 16.00 5.76 -12.69
CA ALA A 62 17.43 6.08 -12.56
C ALA A 62 18.23 5.01 -11.81
N TRP A 63 17.63 4.40 -10.78
CA TRP A 63 18.35 3.52 -9.85
C TRP A 63 17.96 2.05 -9.92
N ASP A 64 16.78 1.71 -10.44
CA ASP A 64 16.29 0.33 -10.60
C ASP A 64 15.46 0.17 -11.89
N PRO A 65 16.06 0.46 -13.08
CA PRO A 65 15.36 0.34 -14.36
C PRO A 65 14.89 -1.09 -14.65
N ASP A 66 15.62 -2.09 -14.17
CA ASP A 66 15.34 -3.52 -14.40
C ASP A 66 14.36 -4.11 -13.38
N ARG A 67 13.85 -3.31 -12.44
CA ARG A 67 12.87 -3.70 -11.41
C ARG A 67 13.34 -4.87 -10.53
N VAL A 68 14.60 -4.87 -10.14
CA VAL A 68 15.17 -5.83 -9.17
C VAL A 68 14.39 -5.76 -7.85
N PHE A 69 14.04 -4.56 -7.38
CA PHE A 69 13.24 -4.38 -6.16
C PHE A 69 11.76 -4.21 -6.49
N ARG A 70 11.03 -5.33 -6.56
CA ARG A 70 9.62 -5.38 -7.00
C ARG A 70 8.61 -6.00 -6.03
N LEU A 71 9.04 -6.37 -4.82
CA LEU A 71 8.16 -7.00 -3.82
C LEU A 71 7.42 -5.95 -2.98
N GLY A 72 6.19 -6.27 -2.55
CA GLY A 72 5.35 -5.40 -1.73
C GLY A 72 4.82 -4.19 -2.50
N HIS A 73 4.87 -3.01 -1.88
CA HIS A 73 4.43 -1.73 -2.45
C HIS A 73 5.40 -1.17 -3.49
N SER A 74 5.58 -1.89 -4.60
CA SER A 74 6.51 -1.52 -5.65
C SER A 74 5.96 -0.40 -6.54
N ILE A 75 6.82 0.57 -6.84
CA ILE A 75 6.59 1.62 -7.83
C ILE A 75 7.31 1.22 -9.13
N PRO A 76 6.64 1.24 -10.31
CA PRO A 76 7.29 0.94 -11.58
C PRO A 76 8.20 2.10 -12.04
N PRO A 77 9.27 1.84 -12.80
CA PRO A 77 10.05 2.88 -13.43
C PRO A 77 9.20 3.63 -14.46
N ALA A 78 9.47 4.92 -14.64
CA ALA A 78 8.84 5.69 -15.71
C ALA A 78 9.13 5.05 -17.07
N GLY A 79 8.11 4.89 -17.91
CA GLY A 79 8.25 4.38 -19.28
C GLY A 79 9.18 5.29 -20.10
N LYS A 80 9.86 4.71 -21.09
CA LYS A 80 10.52 5.53 -22.11
C LYS A 80 9.42 6.26 -22.87
N ALA A 81 9.51 7.58 -22.99
CA ALA A 81 8.63 8.32 -23.89
C ALA A 81 8.86 7.76 -25.30
N SER A 82 7.82 7.17 -25.89
CA SER A 82 7.85 6.77 -27.29
C SER A 82 8.01 8.04 -28.11
N SER A 83 9.16 8.16 -28.77
CA SER A 83 9.40 9.18 -29.78
C SER A 83 8.84 8.74 -31.13
#